data_AF-A0A939T4R1-F1
#
_entry.id   AF-A0A939T4R1-F1
#
_cell.length_a   1.000
_cell.length_b   1.000
_cell.length_c   1.000
_cell.angle_alpha   90.00
_cell.angle_beta   90.00
_cell.angle_gamma   90.00
#
_symmetry.space_group_name_H-M   'P 1'
#
loop_
_entity.id
_entity.type
_entity.pdbx_description
1 polymer ?
#
loop_
_entity_poly.entity_id
_entity_poly.type
_entity_poly.pdbx_seq_one_letter_code
_entity_poly.pdbx_strand_id
1 'polypeptide(L)'
;MHKTWKLALTAIAAGSAATALAAPASAAPAKLKSCDGTVVAPPFKSDWTVGQGSAGIAGSPGWKQGYDINLQSNVGIAVAEVKGYNDQNKETWYGVPAMSPDSPHRIIAVPWGNNLAMPAVRIKAAPGQITGVTVTFNC
;
A
#
# COMPACT_ATOMS: atom_id res chain seq x y z
N MET A 1 -75.38 12.02 45.05
CA MET A 1 -74.86 10.65 45.20
C MET A 1 -73.41 10.64 44.74
N HIS A 2 -72.48 10.63 45.69
CA HIS A 2 -71.03 10.66 45.45
C HIS A 2 -70.52 9.27 45.07
N LYS A 3 -69.72 9.18 43.99
CA LYS A 3 -68.86 8.01 43.71
C LYS A 3 -67.49 8.51 43.24
N THR A 4 -66.59 8.67 44.21
CA THR A 4 -65.15 8.73 44.04
C THR A 4 -64.63 7.37 43.57
N TRP A 5 -63.85 7.35 42.49
CA TRP A 5 -63.06 6.16 42.11
C TRP A 5 -61.59 6.55 42.01
N LYS A 6 -60.78 5.74 42.68
CA LYS A 6 -59.37 5.95 43.02
C LYS A 6 -58.48 5.91 41.78
N LEU A 7 -57.52 6.84 41.72
CA LEU A 7 -56.34 6.74 40.87
C LEU A 7 -55.56 5.45 41.17
N ALA A 8 -55.23 4.69 40.14
CA ALA A 8 -54.13 3.74 40.17
C ALA A 8 -53.02 4.29 39.27
N LEU A 9 -51.99 4.85 39.90
CA LEU A 9 -50.78 5.36 39.27
C LEU A 9 -49.86 4.15 39.04
N THR A 10 -49.81 3.62 37.82
CA THR A 10 -48.83 2.58 37.47
C THR A 10 -47.55 3.26 37.02
N ALA A 11 -46.62 3.46 37.95
CA ALA A 11 -45.25 3.86 37.65
C ALA A 11 -44.51 2.68 36.99
N ILE A 12 -44.29 2.75 35.68
CA ILE A 12 -43.39 1.84 34.97
C ILE A 12 -42.00 2.44 35.10
N ALA A 13 -41.16 1.77 35.91
CA ALA A 13 -39.77 2.11 36.12
C ALA A 13 -38.96 1.99 34.83
N ALA A 14 -37.97 2.88 34.72
CA ALA A 14 -37.06 3.03 33.60
C ALA A 14 -36.26 1.74 33.29
N GLY A 15 -36.18 1.42 32.01
CA GLY A 15 -35.18 0.52 31.45
C GLY A 15 -34.58 1.17 30.21
N SER A 16 -33.66 2.11 30.40
CA SER A 16 -32.83 2.64 29.32
C SER A 16 -31.98 1.50 28.77
N ALA A 17 -32.44 0.86 27.70
CA ALA A 17 -31.61 -0.04 26.91
C ALA A 17 -30.52 0.80 26.26
N ALA A 18 -29.38 0.91 26.94
CA ALA A 18 -28.16 1.41 26.34
C ALA A 18 -27.84 0.51 25.15
N THR A 19 -28.06 1.02 23.94
CA THR A 19 -27.53 0.42 22.72
C THR A 19 -26.01 0.39 22.90
N ALA A 20 -25.47 -0.76 23.26
CA ALA A 20 -24.05 -0.97 23.34
C ALA A 20 -23.47 -0.61 21.97
N LEU A 21 -22.73 0.49 21.91
CA LEU A 21 -21.94 0.86 20.76
C LEU A 21 -21.01 -0.33 20.51
N ALA A 22 -21.28 -1.11 19.45
CA ALA A 22 -20.43 -2.22 19.08
C ALA A 22 -19.00 -1.67 18.99
N ALA A 23 -18.10 -2.18 19.84
CA ALA A 23 -16.70 -1.83 19.77
C ALA A 23 -16.25 -2.02 18.31
N PRO A 24 -15.44 -1.12 17.73
CA PRO A 24 -14.95 -1.29 16.38
C PRO A 24 -14.27 -2.66 16.32
N ALA A 25 -14.89 -3.58 15.59
CA ALA A 25 -14.34 -4.91 15.38
C ALA A 25 -12.95 -4.69 14.80
N SER A 26 -11.92 -5.18 15.50
CA SER A 26 -10.55 -5.15 15.00
C SER A 26 -10.56 -5.87 13.66
N ALA A 27 -10.49 -5.10 12.57
CA ALA A 27 -10.50 -5.66 11.23
C ALA A 27 -9.28 -6.59 11.14
N ALA A 28 -9.53 -7.86 10.83
CA ALA A 28 -8.45 -8.79 10.55
C ALA A 28 -7.51 -8.13 9.52
N PRO A 29 -6.18 -8.15 9.74
CA PRO A 29 -5.26 -7.57 8.78
C PRO A 29 -5.53 -8.25 7.43
N ALA A 30 -5.86 -7.45 6.42
CA ALA A 30 -6.07 -7.95 5.07
C ALA A 30 -4.82 -8.74 4.67
N LYS A 31 -4.96 -10.06 4.49
CA LYS A 31 -3.87 -10.88 3.97
C LYS A 31 -3.62 -10.39 2.55
N LEU A 32 -2.51 -9.68 2.36
CA LEU A 32 -2.02 -9.26 1.05
C LEU A 32 -1.91 -10.50 0.16
N LYS A 33 -2.75 -10.56 -0.88
CA LYS A 33 -2.47 -11.42 -2.03
C LYS A 33 -1.25 -10.78 -2.69
N SER A 34 -0.16 -11.53 -2.76
CA SER A 34 1.18 -11.07 -3.07
C SER A 34 1.21 -10.02 -4.20
N CYS A 35 1.86 -8.87 -3.99
CA CYS A 35 1.89 -7.81 -5.00
C CYS A 35 3.18 -7.83 -5.82
N ASP A 36 3.48 -9.01 -6.33
CA ASP A 36 4.67 -9.24 -7.14
C ASP A 36 4.52 -8.64 -8.53
N GLY A 37 5.64 -8.26 -9.14
CA GLY A 37 5.69 -7.76 -10.50
C GLY A 37 7.07 -7.92 -11.13
N THR A 38 7.11 -7.88 -12.46
CA THR A 38 8.35 -7.89 -13.26
C THR A 38 8.33 -6.71 -14.22
N VAL A 39 9.44 -6.01 -14.32
CA VAL A 39 9.62 -4.85 -15.21
C VAL A 39 10.88 -5.04 -16.04
N VAL A 40 10.78 -4.82 -17.34
CA VAL A 40 11.89 -4.93 -18.28
C VAL A 40 12.12 -3.59 -18.95
N ALA A 41 13.26 -2.94 -18.69
CA ALA A 41 13.69 -1.75 -19.40
C ALA A 41 14.53 -2.20 -20.61
N PRO A 42 14.08 -1.92 -21.84
CA PRO A 42 14.81 -2.32 -23.04
C PRO A 42 16.15 -1.58 -23.16
N PRO A 43 17.13 -2.17 -23.87
CA PRO A 43 18.41 -1.51 -24.13
C PRO A 43 18.21 -0.22 -24.93
N PHE A 44 19.17 0.71 -24.82
CA PHE A 44 19.18 1.99 -25.55
C PHE A 44 18.02 2.95 -25.25
N LYS A 45 17.18 2.68 -24.25
CA LYS A 45 16.14 3.61 -23.80
C LYS A 45 16.53 4.33 -22.52
N SER A 46 16.43 5.66 -22.56
CA SER A 46 16.58 6.53 -21.39
C SER A 46 15.30 6.73 -20.60
N ASP A 47 14.16 6.33 -21.18
CA ASP A 47 12.83 6.54 -20.60
C ASP A 47 12.52 5.53 -19.50
N TRP A 48 11.68 5.96 -18.55
CA TRP A 48 11.18 5.08 -17.50
C TRP A 48 10.20 4.05 -18.06
N THR A 49 10.42 2.79 -17.71
CA THR A 49 9.45 1.71 -17.93
C THR A 49 8.78 1.37 -16.61
N VAL A 50 7.45 1.40 -16.57
CA VAL A 50 6.66 1.15 -15.35
C VAL A 50 6.13 -0.29 -15.38
N GLY A 51 6.24 -1.01 -14.27
CA GLY A 51 5.48 -2.23 -14.04
C GLY A 51 4.70 -2.14 -12.73
N GLN A 52 3.48 -2.65 -12.77
CA GLN A 52 2.54 -2.64 -11.66
C GLN A 52 2.49 -4.01 -11.00
N GLY A 53 2.28 -4.03 -9.69
CA GLY A 53 2.07 -5.28 -8.95
C GLY A 53 0.72 -5.91 -9.32
N SER A 54 0.56 -7.19 -9.00
CA SER A 54 -0.65 -7.95 -9.39
C SER A 54 -1.91 -7.63 -8.57
N ALA A 55 -1.77 -6.95 -7.42
CA ALA A 55 -2.85 -6.67 -6.48
C ALA A 55 -2.78 -5.25 -5.90
N GLY A 56 -3.95 -4.69 -5.56
CA GLY A 56 -4.05 -3.43 -4.85
C GLY A 56 -3.81 -3.59 -3.35
N ILE A 57 -3.13 -2.61 -2.75
CA ILE A 57 -2.86 -2.54 -1.32
C ILE A 57 -3.67 -1.41 -0.70
N ALA A 58 -4.46 -1.75 0.32
CA ALA A 58 -5.08 -0.78 1.21
C ALA A 58 -4.11 -0.48 2.37
N GLY A 59 -3.73 0.78 2.54
CA GLY A 59 -2.98 1.23 3.71
C GLY A 59 -3.87 1.84 4.79
N SER A 60 -3.23 2.25 5.89
CA SER A 60 -3.84 2.97 7.00
C SER A 60 -3.08 4.30 7.26
N PRO A 61 -3.62 5.23 8.06
CA PRO A 61 -2.88 6.43 8.44
C PRO A 61 -1.49 6.09 9.01
N GLY A 62 -0.44 6.72 8.46
CA GLY A 62 0.95 6.46 8.85
C GLY A 62 1.60 5.19 8.26
N TRP A 63 0.86 4.37 7.49
CA TRP A 63 1.40 3.16 6.89
C TRP A 63 2.50 3.47 5.86
N LYS A 64 3.53 2.62 5.85
CA LYS A 64 4.58 2.61 4.84
C LYS A 64 4.53 1.29 4.07
N GLN A 65 4.61 1.39 2.75
CA GLN A 65 4.67 0.21 1.90
C GLN A 65 6.13 -0.22 1.72
N GLY A 66 6.43 -1.47 2.07
CA GLY A 66 7.71 -2.10 1.77
C GLY A 66 7.76 -2.59 0.33
N TYR A 67 8.91 -2.45 -0.29
CA TYR A 67 9.25 -3.03 -1.58
C TYR A 67 10.56 -3.81 -1.43
N ASP A 68 10.54 -5.07 -1.84
CA ASP A 68 11.70 -5.91 -2.06
C ASP A 68 11.94 -5.97 -3.57
N ILE A 69 13.11 -5.54 -4.03
CA ILE A 69 13.41 -5.31 -5.44
C ILE A 69 14.70 -6.05 -5.78
N ASN A 70 14.66 -6.86 -6.83
CA ASN A 70 15.80 -7.65 -7.27
C ASN A 70 16.08 -7.46 -8.76
N LEU A 71 17.31 -7.07 -9.08
CA LEU A 71 17.86 -7.08 -10.43
C LEU A 71 18.08 -8.52 -10.89
N GLN A 72 17.43 -8.90 -11.98
CA GLN A 72 17.57 -10.23 -12.61
C GLN A 72 18.62 -10.23 -13.73
N SER A 73 19.17 -9.06 -14.09
CA SER A 73 20.17 -8.96 -15.13
C SER A 73 21.57 -9.25 -14.59
N ASN A 74 22.33 -10.11 -15.28
CA ASN A 74 23.74 -10.38 -14.95
C ASN A 74 24.69 -9.31 -15.49
N VAL A 75 24.16 -8.35 -16.26
CA VAL A 75 24.91 -7.23 -16.82
C VAL A 75 24.13 -5.95 -16.64
N GLY A 76 24.85 -4.91 -16.22
CA GLY A 76 24.35 -3.55 -16.23
C GLY A 76 23.81 -3.00 -14.92
N ILE A 77 23.60 -1.68 -14.90
CA ILE A 77 23.15 -0.93 -13.72
C ILE A 77 21.71 -0.49 -13.95
N ALA A 78 20.81 -0.87 -13.05
CA ALA A 78 19.43 -0.43 -13.05
C ALA A 78 19.23 0.74 -12.09
N VAL A 79 18.56 1.78 -12.58
CA VAL A 79 18.01 2.85 -11.75
C VAL A 79 16.53 2.57 -11.59
N ALA A 80 16.06 2.49 -10.34
CA ALA A 80 14.68 2.16 -10.03
C ALA A 80 14.06 3.21 -9.11
N GLU A 81 12.76 3.37 -9.23
CA GLU A 81 11.93 4.15 -8.33
C GLU A 81 10.65 3.37 -8.01
N VAL A 82 10.16 3.50 -6.79
CA VAL A 82 8.91 2.86 -6.37
C VAL A 82 7.83 3.89 -6.09
N LYS A 83 6.59 3.49 -6.33
CA LYS A 83 5.42 4.32 -6.11
C LYS A 83 5.11 4.40 -4.61
N GLY A 84 4.88 5.62 -4.13
CA GLY A 84 4.31 5.92 -2.82
C GLY A 84 3.43 7.16 -2.87
N TYR A 85 3.09 7.70 -1.70
CA TYR A 85 2.20 8.84 -1.53
C TYR A 85 2.79 9.84 -0.56
N ASN A 86 2.92 11.10 -0.97
CA ASN A 86 3.43 12.15 -0.08
C ASN A 86 2.40 12.56 1.00
N ASP A 87 2.76 13.49 1.87
CA ASP A 87 1.90 13.96 2.96
C ASP A 87 0.59 14.64 2.50
N GLN A 88 0.50 14.99 1.21
CA GLN A 88 -0.71 15.52 0.57
C GLN A 88 -1.55 14.42 -0.11
N ASN A 89 -1.24 13.14 0.14
CA ASN A 89 -1.80 11.97 -0.54
C ASN A 89 -1.63 11.98 -2.07
N LYS A 90 -0.61 12.68 -2.59
CA LYS A 90 -0.31 12.66 -4.02
C LYS A 90 0.69 11.57 -4.35
N GLU A 91 0.42 10.84 -5.43
CA GLU A 91 1.35 9.84 -5.96
C GLU A 91 2.73 10.47 -6.20
N THR A 92 3.76 9.83 -5.66
CA THR A 92 5.15 10.28 -5.74
C THR A 92 6.04 9.07 -5.98
N TRP A 93 7.08 9.26 -6.80
CA TRP A 93 8.09 8.24 -7.07
C TRP A 93 9.30 8.45 -6.17
N TYR A 94 9.70 7.41 -5.45
CA TYR A 94 10.80 7.44 -4.49
C TYR A 94 12.00 6.68 -5.03
N GLY A 95 13.17 7.31 -4.98
CA GLY A 95 14.44 6.76 -5.42
C GLY A 95 14.81 5.45 -4.71
N VAL A 96 15.20 4.45 -5.49
CA VAL A 96 15.89 3.26 -4.99
C VAL A 96 17.37 3.43 -5.28
N PRO A 97 18.29 3.10 -4.35
CA PRO A 97 19.71 3.08 -4.65
C PRO A 97 20.00 2.17 -5.84
N ALA A 98 20.83 2.64 -6.78
CA ALA A 98 21.13 1.93 -8.02
C ALA A 98 21.53 0.47 -7.76
N MET A 99 21.06 -0.44 -8.61
CA MET A 99 21.33 -1.88 -8.51
C MET A 99 22.32 -2.29 -9.60
N SER A 100 23.27 -3.15 -9.26
CA SER A 100 24.27 -3.73 -10.17
C SER A 100 24.38 -5.23 -9.93
N PRO A 101 25.07 -6.00 -10.78
CA PRO A 101 25.26 -7.44 -10.56
C PRO A 101 25.96 -7.76 -9.22
N ASP A 102 26.84 -6.88 -8.75
CA ASP A 102 27.54 -7.04 -7.46
C ASP A 102 26.63 -6.71 -6.25
N SER A 103 25.51 -6.04 -6.49
CA SER A 103 24.57 -5.63 -5.44
C SER A 103 23.15 -5.55 -6.01
N PRO A 104 22.56 -6.71 -6.38
CA PRO A 104 21.35 -6.77 -7.20
C PRO A 104 20.06 -6.52 -6.42
N HIS A 105 20.11 -6.59 -5.09
CA HIS A 105 18.94 -6.61 -4.22
C HIS A 105 18.81 -5.32 -3.40
N ARG A 106 17.57 -4.79 -3.28
CA ARG A 106 17.25 -3.60 -2.49
C ARG A 106 15.92 -3.78 -1.77
N ILE A 107 15.87 -3.36 -0.52
CA ILE A 107 14.63 -3.24 0.24
C ILE A 107 14.44 -1.76 0.61
N ILE A 108 13.27 -1.21 0.32
CA ILE A 108 12.90 0.17 0.67
C ILE A 108 11.47 0.22 1.17
N ALA A 109 11.20 1.11 2.12
CA ALA A 109 9.83 1.41 2.57
C ALA A 109 9.49 2.86 2.26
N VAL A 110 8.35 3.09 1.62
CA VAL A 110 7.89 4.42 1.20
C VAL A 110 6.57 4.78 1.86
N PRO A 111 6.28 6.07 2.09
CA PRO A 111 5.00 6.48 2.63
C PRO A 111 3.87 6.03 1.70
N TRP A 112 2.80 5.47 2.29
CA TRP A 112 1.64 5.01 1.55
C TRP A 112 0.35 5.61 2.10
N GLY A 113 0.23 5.70 3.43
CA GLY A 113 -0.91 6.32 4.10
C GLY A 113 -2.22 5.59 3.85
N ASN A 114 -3.33 6.31 4.00
CA ASN A 114 -4.69 5.77 3.87
C ASN A 114 -5.16 5.71 2.41
N ASN A 115 -4.40 5.02 1.56
CA ASN A 115 -4.66 4.90 0.13
C ASN A 115 -4.90 3.43 -0.26
N LEU A 116 -5.86 3.19 -1.16
CA LEU A 116 -6.04 1.91 -1.85
C LEU A 116 -5.56 2.06 -3.28
N ALA A 117 -4.42 1.45 -3.61
CA ALA A 117 -3.84 1.56 -4.94
C ALA A 117 -2.96 0.37 -5.30
N MET A 118 -2.65 0.24 -6.58
CA MET A 118 -1.68 -0.75 -7.05
C MET A 118 -0.25 -0.25 -6.81
N PRO A 119 0.61 -1.05 -6.15
CA PRO A 119 2.03 -0.77 -6.05
C PRO A 119 2.66 -0.84 -7.44
N ALA A 120 3.72 -0.07 -7.64
CA ALA A 120 4.39 -0.01 -8.92
C ALA A 120 5.86 0.32 -8.74
N VAL A 121 6.68 -0.22 -9.65
CA VAL A 121 8.09 0.10 -9.78
C VAL A 121 8.31 0.61 -11.19
N ARG A 122 9.12 1.66 -11.33
CA ARG A 122 9.62 2.11 -12.62
C ARG A 122 11.13 1.99 -12.68
N ILE A 123 11.64 1.56 -13.82
CA ILE A 123 13.05 1.31 -14.02
C ILE A 123 13.55 1.93 -15.33
N LYS A 124 14.85 2.18 -15.38
CA LYS A 124 15.60 2.44 -16.61
C LYS A 124 17.03 1.95 -16.44
N ALA A 125 17.70 1.69 -17.56
CA ALA A 125 19.13 1.43 -17.54
C ALA A 125 19.90 2.72 -17.18
N ALA A 126 21.03 2.59 -16.50
CA ALA A 126 21.91 3.72 -16.25
C ALA A 126 22.43 4.31 -17.59
N PRO A 127 22.80 5.61 -17.63
CA PRO A 127 23.34 6.22 -18.84
C PRO A 127 24.54 5.45 -19.40
N GLY A 128 24.61 5.29 -20.72
CA GLY A 128 25.71 4.59 -21.41
C GLY A 128 25.61 3.06 -21.45
N GLN A 129 24.53 2.49 -20.90
CA GLN A 129 24.28 1.05 -20.94
C GLN A 129 23.66 0.61 -22.26
N ILE A 130 24.25 -0.41 -22.89
CA ILE A 130 23.77 -1.01 -24.15
C ILE A 130 22.90 -2.26 -23.95
N THR A 131 22.79 -2.74 -22.71
CA THR A 131 22.00 -3.91 -22.33
C THR A 131 20.70 -3.49 -21.65
N GLY A 132 19.63 -4.25 -21.87
CA GLY A 132 18.39 -4.08 -21.12
C GLY A 132 18.57 -4.50 -19.66
N VAL A 133 17.69 -4.05 -18.78
CA VAL A 133 17.67 -4.45 -17.37
C VAL A 133 16.30 -4.98 -16.99
N THR A 134 16.28 -6.10 -16.28
CA THR A 134 15.06 -6.73 -15.77
C THR A 134 15.08 -6.68 -14.25
N VAL A 135 13.98 -6.22 -13.66
CA VAL A 135 13.81 -6.18 -12.21
C VAL A 135 12.52 -6.89 -11.85
N THR A 136 12.58 -7.73 -10.82
CA THR A 136 11.39 -8.26 -10.13
C THR A 136 11.21 -7.49 -8.84
N PHE A 137 9.96 -7.33 -8.39
CA PHE A 137 9.69 -6.74 -7.09
C PHE A 137 8.53 -7.43 -6.41
N ASN A 138 8.57 -7.45 -5.09
CA ASN A 138 7.50 -7.89 -4.20
C ASN A 138 7.19 -6.78 -3.19
N CYS A 139 6.00 -6.88 -2.64
CA CYS A 139 5.47 -6.02 -1.59
C CYS A 139 4.38 -6.83 -0.84
#